data_AF-A0A1A8WQD3-F1
#
_entry.id   AF-A0A1A8WQD3-F1
#
_cell.length_a   1.000
_cell.length_b   1.000
_cell.length_c   1.000
_cell.angle_alpha   90.00
_cell.angle_beta   90.00
_cell.angle_gamma   90.00
#
_symmetry.space_group_name_H-M   'P 1'
#
loop_
_entity.id
_entity.type
_entity.pdbx_description
1 polymer ?
#
loop_
_entity_poly.entity_id
_entity_poly.type
_entity_poly.pdbx_seq_one_letter_code
_entity_poly.pdbx_strand_id
1 'polypeptide(L)'
;MAFTFQYDNIDELTSNKRYKMLDNNFSDNGKYLECKKLDQDIQSTEIYDFCMKVTGNLNNYDKLTFFDLFYDYRCKYLNLWLYDRLKNYKVDSAKIKLGILKFWEKFKEGGAQCNEEFIEFIGNNEDDYNKTKRMYDYALKYQMIEFHYDKNKKACTKDIHNYIENSTNLYKQIKQECTLQEKKHNKCCIALDDIKKVYPHDTLWKFTCNEVVTPETANVLEKISKLCAPETNIEACIAKINDRATQLTSLQNCMLKSPEPESCSSGSHKAMAIAFPFLGIVFFLFIFYKFSPIGSWLHSILLRRKINKINIDEELEQETLDVSFDHIDKNSYNNERNIGYIPLGNRQ
;
A
#
# COMPACT_ATOMS: atom_id res chain seq x y z
N MET A 1 -8.13 -26.81 9.27
CA MET A 1 -9.11 -26.01 8.50
C MET A 1 -8.54 -24.60 8.46
N ALA A 2 -7.93 -24.21 7.35
CA ALA A 2 -7.21 -22.95 7.25
C ALA A 2 -8.21 -21.80 7.12
N PHE A 3 -8.13 -20.82 8.02
CA PHE A 3 -8.89 -19.58 7.91
C PHE A 3 -8.15 -18.66 6.94
N THR A 4 -8.44 -18.74 5.65
CA THR A 4 -8.12 -17.66 4.71
C THR A 4 -9.17 -16.57 4.88
N PHE A 5 -8.84 -15.51 5.61
CA PHE A 5 -9.69 -14.32 5.69
C PHE A 5 -9.54 -13.49 4.41
N GLN A 6 -10.67 -13.08 3.85
CA GLN A 6 -10.86 -12.41 2.56
C GLN A 6 -10.20 -11.02 2.41
N TYR A 7 -9.28 -10.64 3.29
CA TYR A 7 -8.72 -9.29 3.40
C TYR A 7 -7.22 -9.18 3.10
N ASP A 8 -6.57 -10.30 2.75
CA ASP A 8 -5.18 -10.32 2.27
C ASP A 8 -5.01 -9.67 0.87
N ASN A 9 -6.11 -9.25 0.25
CA ASN A 9 -6.19 -8.75 -1.12
C ASN A 9 -6.33 -7.22 -1.24
N ILE A 10 -6.05 -6.47 -0.17
CA ILE A 10 -5.75 -5.04 -0.34
C ILE A 10 -4.33 -4.98 -0.90
N ASP A 11 -4.21 -4.91 -2.23
CA ASP A 11 -2.94 -4.83 -2.98
C ASP A 11 -2.00 -3.69 -2.51
N GLU A 12 -2.49 -2.80 -1.64
CA GLU A 12 -1.78 -1.70 -0.97
C GLU A 12 -1.30 -2.02 0.46
N LEU A 13 -1.03 -3.28 0.80
CA LEU A 13 -0.32 -3.60 2.05
C LEU A 13 1.17 -3.33 1.85
N THR A 14 1.68 -2.32 2.56
CA THR A 14 3.10 -1.97 2.67
C THR A 14 3.97 -3.22 2.93
N SER A 15 3.49 -4.21 3.69
CA SER A 15 4.22 -5.46 3.93
C SER A 15 4.36 -6.37 2.70
N ASN A 16 3.33 -6.48 1.85
CA ASN A 16 3.42 -7.25 0.59
C ASN A 16 4.44 -6.62 -0.36
N LYS A 17 4.46 -5.28 -0.44
CA LYS A 17 5.48 -4.56 -1.22
C LYS A 17 6.88 -4.80 -0.68
N ARG A 18 7.08 -4.75 0.65
CA ARG A 18 8.40 -5.04 1.25
C ARG A 18 8.83 -6.49 1.03
N TYR A 19 7.91 -7.43 1.06
CA TYR A 19 8.23 -8.83 0.76
C TYR A 19 8.58 -9.02 -0.71
N LYS A 20 7.89 -8.33 -1.65
CA LYS A 20 8.30 -8.28 -3.06
C LYS A 20 9.71 -7.71 -3.23
N MET A 21 10.07 -6.65 -2.49
CA MET A 21 11.44 -6.12 -2.51
C MET A 21 12.46 -7.17 -2.06
N LEU A 22 12.17 -7.93 -0.99
CA LEU A 22 13.02 -9.04 -0.56
C LEU A 22 13.06 -10.19 -1.57
N ASP A 23 11.99 -10.41 -2.33
CA ASP A 23 12.00 -11.45 -3.37
C ASP A 23 12.84 -11.09 -4.59
N ASN A 24 13.05 -9.79 -4.85
CA ASN A 24 13.56 -9.32 -6.14
C ASN A 24 14.90 -8.56 -6.07
N ASN A 25 15.11 -7.71 -5.05
CA ASN A 25 16.17 -6.69 -5.10
C ASN A 25 17.60 -7.25 -5.11
N PHE A 26 17.82 -8.39 -4.45
CA PHE A 26 19.17 -8.95 -4.25
C PHE A 26 19.30 -10.40 -4.72
N SER A 27 18.32 -10.92 -5.47
CA SER A 27 18.34 -12.32 -5.94
C SER A 27 19.62 -12.64 -6.72
N ASP A 28 20.13 -11.69 -7.51
CA ASP A 28 21.33 -11.88 -8.34
C ASP A 28 22.63 -11.84 -7.52
N ASN A 29 22.58 -11.38 -6.27
CA ASN A 29 23.69 -11.39 -5.32
C ASN A 29 23.72 -12.65 -4.44
N GLY A 30 22.89 -13.64 -4.76
CA GLY A 30 22.86 -14.92 -4.07
C GLY A 30 24.13 -15.75 -4.25
N LYS A 31 24.32 -16.75 -3.38
CA LYS A 31 25.47 -17.66 -3.39
C LYS A 31 25.26 -18.79 -4.39
N TYR A 32 25.53 -18.51 -5.67
CA TYR A 32 25.27 -19.41 -6.81
C TYR A 32 25.69 -20.87 -6.58
N LEU A 33 26.97 -21.10 -6.23
CA LEU A 33 27.51 -22.46 -6.12
C LEU A 33 26.87 -23.23 -4.96
N GLU A 34 26.70 -22.58 -3.82
CA GLU A 34 26.11 -23.20 -2.64
C GLU A 34 24.60 -23.43 -2.79
N CYS A 35 23.89 -22.51 -3.45
CA CYS A 35 22.47 -22.69 -3.74
C CYS A 35 22.24 -23.81 -4.75
N LYS A 36 23.08 -23.91 -5.79
CA LYS A 36 23.04 -25.04 -6.73
C LYS A 36 23.32 -26.37 -6.04
N LYS A 37 24.25 -26.40 -5.09
CA LYS A 37 24.51 -27.59 -4.28
C LYS A 37 23.31 -27.96 -3.40
N LEU A 38 22.69 -26.99 -2.72
CA LEU A 38 21.51 -27.24 -1.89
C LEU A 38 20.35 -27.80 -2.72
N ASP A 39 20.12 -27.23 -3.90
CA ASP A 39 19.11 -27.67 -4.87
C ASP A 39 19.32 -29.14 -5.29
N GLN A 40 20.56 -29.51 -5.62
CA GLN A 40 20.96 -30.88 -5.95
C GLN A 40 20.79 -31.85 -4.77
N ASP A 41 21.20 -31.45 -3.56
CA ASP A 41 21.09 -32.27 -2.35
C ASP A 41 19.61 -32.54 -1.99
N ILE A 42 18.71 -31.63 -2.33
CA ILE A 42 17.26 -31.74 -2.07
C ILE A 42 16.51 -32.38 -3.24
N GLN A 43 17.09 -32.42 -4.43
CA GLN A 43 16.47 -32.95 -5.66
C GLN A 43 15.18 -32.20 -6.04
N SER A 44 15.15 -30.88 -5.85
CA SER A 44 14.02 -30.02 -6.21
C SER A 44 14.53 -28.82 -6.99
N THR A 45 13.89 -28.48 -8.11
CA THR A 45 14.28 -27.37 -8.99
C THR A 45 13.79 -26.00 -8.50
N GLU A 46 12.98 -25.96 -7.44
CA GLU A 46 12.40 -24.71 -6.91
C GLU A 46 13.22 -24.12 -5.76
N ILE A 47 14.26 -24.82 -5.30
CA ILE A 47 15.04 -24.43 -4.12
C ILE A 47 16.15 -23.46 -4.48
N TYR A 48 16.77 -23.63 -5.66
CA TYR A 48 17.82 -22.77 -6.15
C TYR A 48 17.40 -21.29 -6.13
N ASP A 49 16.27 -20.95 -6.78
CA ASP A 49 15.79 -19.56 -6.87
C ASP A 49 15.50 -18.98 -5.48
N PHE A 50 14.88 -19.77 -4.61
CA PHE A 50 14.60 -19.35 -3.24
C PHE A 50 15.89 -19.13 -2.43
N CYS A 51 16.84 -20.05 -2.52
CA CYS A 51 18.14 -19.92 -1.89
C CYS A 51 18.90 -18.67 -2.38
N MET A 52 18.83 -18.37 -3.68
CA MET A 52 19.45 -17.16 -4.25
C MET A 52 18.86 -15.90 -3.61
N LYS A 53 17.53 -15.82 -3.46
CA LYS A 53 16.85 -14.71 -2.77
C LYS A 53 17.29 -14.60 -1.31
N VAL A 54 17.30 -15.70 -0.56
CA VAL A 54 17.68 -15.70 0.86
C VAL A 54 19.13 -15.27 1.03
N THR A 55 20.06 -15.91 0.32
CA THR A 55 21.49 -15.61 0.45
C THR A 55 21.83 -14.22 -0.08
N GLY A 56 21.13 -13.74 -1.11
CA GLY A 56 21.24 -12.39 -1.63
C GLY A 56 20.84 -11.32 -0.62
N ASN A 57 19.70 -11.51 0.07
CA ASN A 57 19.28 -10.64 1.16
C ASN A 57 20.26 -10.66 2.35
N LEU A 58 20.76 -11.84 2.73
CA LEU A 58 21.76 -11.94 3.82
C LEU A 58 23.06 -11.22 3.46
N ASN A 59 23.56 -11.37 2.23
CA ASN A 59 24.76 -10.70 1.74
C ASN A 59 24.60 -9.16 1.66
N ASN A 60 23.36 -8.68 1.53
CA ASN A 60 23.05 -7.24 1.43
C ASN A 60 22.22 -6.75 2.62
N TYR A 61 22.33 -7.40 3.78
CA TYR A 61 21.53 -7.10 4.96
C TYR A 61 21.61 -5.62 5.39
N ASP A 62 22.78 -5.00 5.24
CA ASP A 62 22.99 -3.58 5.57
C ASP A 62 22.33 -2.59 4.62
N LYS A 63 21.91 -3.06 3.45
CA LYS A 63 21.17 -2.28 2.45
C LYS A 63 19.66 -2.49 2.53
N LEU A 64 19.18 -3.37 3.42
CA LEU A 64 17.76 -3.60 3.58
C LEU A 64 17.13 -2.41 4.34
N THR A 65 16.27 -1.66 3.65
CA THR A 65 15.56 -0.49 4.18
C THR A 65 14.07 -0.78 4.32
N PHE A 66 13.53 -0.63 5.54
CA PHE A 66 12.11 -0.82 5.84
C PHE A 66 11.58 0.39 6.61
N PHE A 67 11.29 1.52 5.94
CA PHE A 67 10.94 2.81 6.56
C PHE A 67 12.00 3.33 7.57
N ASP A 68 12.18 4.64 7.67
CA ASP A 68 13.19 5.21 8.57
C ASP A 68 12.97 4.81 10.05
N LEU A 69 11.71 4.76 10.51
CA LEU A 69 11.37 4.40 11.91
C LEU A 69 11.61 2.92 12.24
N PHE A 70 11.67 2.06 11.23
CA PHE A 70 11.75 0.61 11.40
C PHE A 70 13.08 0.02 10.92
N TYR A 71 14.08 0.88 10.64
CA TYR A 71 15.42 0.46 10.23
C TYR A 71 16.04 -0.57 11.18
N ASP A 72 15.94 -0.35 12.49
CA ASP A 72 16.48 -1.26 13.51
C ASP A 72 15.73 -2.60 13.60
N TYR A 73 14.55 -2.69 12.98
CA TYR A 73 13.70 -3.89 12.96
C TYR A 73 13.85 -4.70 11.67
N ARG A 74 14.76 -4.33 10.76
CA ARG A 74 15.04 -5.06 9.51
C ARG A 74 15.26 -6.56 9.70
N CYS A 75 15.92 -6.97 10.79
CA CYS A 75 16.08 -8.38 11.12
C CYS A 75 14.74 -9.10 11.36
N LYS A 76 13.78 -8.43 12.03
CA LYS A 76 12.45 -8.99 12.30
C LYS A 76 11.69 -9.20 10.99
N TYR A 77 11.69 -8.20 10.11
CA TYR A 77 11.05 -8.30 8.81
C TYR A 77 11.68 -9.39 7.92
N LEU A 78 13.01 -9.50 7.91
CA LEU A 78 13.71 -10.54 7.16
C LEU A 78 13.34 -11.95 7.66
N ASN A 79 13.25 -12.15 8.98
CA ASN A 79 12.82 -13.42 9.57
C ASN A 79 11.36 -13.76 9.24
N LEU A 80 10.45 -12.77 9.32
CA LEU A 80 9.05 -12.96 9.00
C LEU A 80 8.87 -13.29 7.51
N TRP A 81 9.57 -12.60 6.62
CA TRP A 81 9.58 -12.90 5.18
C TRP A 81 10.11 -14.31 4.91
N LEU A 82 11.22 -14.69 5.55
CA LEU A 82 11.81 -16.00 5.34
C LEU A 82 10.83 -17.11 5.74
N TYR A 83 10.18 -16.99 6.90
CA TYR A 83 9.16 -17.95 7.31
C TYR A 83 7.96 -17.97 6.36
N ASP A 84 7.49 -16.79 5.91
CA ASP A 84 6.38 -16.66 4.97
C ASP A 84 6.61 -17.46 3.68
N ARG A 85 7.83 -17.42 3.17
CA ARG A 85 8.23 -18.16 1.96
C ARG A 85 8.45 -19.64 2.27
N LEU A 86 9.13 -19.96 3.38
CA LEU A 86 9.40 -21.34 3.80
C LEU A 86 8.13 -22.17 4.01
N LYS A 87 7.04 -21.57 4.53
CA LYS A 87 5.80 -22.32 4.81
C LYS A 87 5.14 -22.89 3.54
N ASN A 88 5.46 -22.35 2.36
CA ASN A 88 4.93 -22.82 1.09
C ASN A 88 5.58 -24.14 0.63
N TYR A 89 6.76 -24.49 1.16
CA TYR A 89 7.47 -25.72 0.82
C TYR A 89 7.05 -26.87 1.74
N LYS A 90 6.17 -27.75 1.24
CA LYS A 90 5.64 -28.91 2.00
C LYS A 90 6.52 -30.16 1.91
N VAL A 91 7.17 -30.38 0.76
CA VAL A 91 8.07 -31.52 0.51
C VAL A 91 9.48 -31.17 1.00
N ASP A 92 10.15 -32.11 1.68
CA ASP A 92 11.53 -31.95 2.22
C ASP A 92 11.77 -30.68 3.05
N SER A 93 10.71 -30.13 3.68
CA SER A 93 10.79 -28.85 4.40
C SER A 93 11.90 -28.82 5.44
N ALA A 94 12.19 -29.96 6.10
CA ALA A 94 13.27 -30.09 7.06
C ALA A 94 14.67 -29.88 6.43
N LYS A 95 14.95 -30.47 5.27
CA LYS A 95 16.24 -30.30 4.57
C LYS A 95 16.42 -28.86 4.08
N ILE A 96 15.35 -28.27 3.55
CA ILE A 96 15.35 -26.86 3.12
C ILE A 96 15.67 -25.96 4.32
N LYS A 97 14.94 -26.13 5.43
CA LYS A 97 15.15 -25.38 6.68
C LYS A 97 16.59 -25.51 7.18
N LEU A 98 17.14 -26.72 7.21
CA LEU A 98 18.53 -26.97 7.61
C LEU A 98 19.55 -26.31 6.66
N GLY A 99 19.30 -26.36 5.35
CA GLY A 99 20.15 -25.69 4.35
C GLY A 99 20.17 -24.17 4.53
N ILE A 100 18.99 -23.57 4.70
CA ILE A 100 18.86 -22.14 4.96
C ILE A 100 19.49 -21.73 6.28
N LEU A 101 19.31 -22.52 7.35
CA LEU A 101 19.93 -22.25 8.65
C LEU A 101 21.45 -22.18 8.54
N LYS A 102 22.09 -23.08 7.80
CA LYS A 102 23.55 -23.04 7.55
C LYS A 102 24.01 -21.76 6.86
N PHE A 103 23.20 -21.21 5.95
CA PHE A 103 23.52 -19.92 5.32
C PHE A 103 23.41 -18.77 6.32
N TRP A 104 22.42 -18.83 7.21
CA TRP A 104 22.22 -17.84 8.25
C TRP A 104 23.33 -17.86 9.31
N GLU A 105 23.78 -19.04 9.72
CA GLU A 105 24.92 -19.23 10.63
C GLU A 105 26.19 -18.58 10.07
N LYS A 106 26.53 -18.85 8.81
CA LYS A 106 27.67 -18.21 8.12
C LYS A 106 27.54 -16.69 8.03
N PHE A 107 26.33 -16.20 7.84
CA PHE A 107 26.06 -14.77 7.83
C PHE A 107 26.34 -14.14 9.22
N LYS A 108 25.99 -14.82 10.30
CA LYS A 108 26.30 -14.39 11.67
C LYS A 108 27.78 -14.48 12.01
N GLU A 109 28.48 -15.51 11.53
CA GLU A 109 29.95 -15.61 11.66
C GLU A 109 30.67 -14.38 11.05
N GLY A 110 30.06 -13.75 10.04
CA GLY A 110 30.52 -12.47 9.46
C GLY A 110 30.30 -11.23 10.35
N GLY A 111 29.77 -11.38 11.56
CA GLY A 111 29.56 -10.30 12.53
C GLY A 111 28.18 -9.65 12.50
N ALA A 112 27.23 -10.17 11.71
CA ALA A 112 25.90 -9.59 11.60
C ALA A 112 25.05 -9.81 12.88
N GLN A 113 24.44 -8.73 13.36
CA GLN A 113 23.54 -8.76 14.52
C GLN A 113 22.10 -9.05 14.10
N CYS A 114 21.85 -10.25 13.57
CA CYS A 114 20.50 -10.68 13.24
C CYS A 114 20.33 -12.18 13.46
N ASN A 115 19.52 -12.54 14.46
CA ASN A 115 19.24 -13.92 14.82
C ASN A 115 18.16 -14.53 13.93
N GLU A 116 18.26 -15.83 13.71
CA GLU A 116 17.41 -16.72 12.94
C GLU A 116 16.05 -17.01 13.62
N GLU A 117 15.37 -15.98 14.13
CA GLU A 117 14.09 -16.09 14.85
C GLU A 117 12.97 -16.79 14.06
N PHE A 118 13.08 -16.91 12.74
CA PHE A 118 12.15 -17.66 11.90
C PHE A 118 11.97 -19.12 12.35
N ILE A 119 12.97 -19.70 13.02
CA ILE A 119 12.91 -21.07 13.52
C ILE A 119 11.84 -21.26 14.60
N GLU A 120 11.53 -20.21 15.36
CA GLU A 120 10.55 -20.26 16.46
C GLU A 120 9.10 -20.37 15.98
N PHE A 121 8.87 -20.12 14.68
CA PHE A 121 7.57 -20.31 14.05
C PHE A 121 7.39 -21.72 13.47
N ILE A 122 8.44 -22.56 13.45
CA ILE A 122 8.40 -23.90 12.88
C ILE A 122 7.75 -24.87 13.89
N GLY A 123 6.77 -25.66 13.43
CA GLY A 123 6.22 -26.78 14.22
C GLY A 123 5.00 -26.46 15.10
N ASN A 124 3.96 -25.86 14.50
CA ASN A 124 2.64 -25.54 15.09
C ASN A 124 2.48 -24.16 15.77
N ASN A 125 3.40 -23.22 15.53
CA ASN A 125 3.27 -21.85 16.05
C ASN A 125 2.75 -20.85 15.00
N GLU A 126 1.88 -21.31 14.10
CA GLU A 126 1.35 -20.51 12.98
C GLU A 126 0.46 -19.35 13.46
N ASP A 127 -0.30 -19.55 14.54
CA ASP A 127 -1.09 -18.47 15.17
C ASP A 127 -0.19 -17.33 15.66
N ASP A 128 0.89 -17.65 16.38
CA ASP A 128 1.85 -16.66 16.88
C ASP A 128 2.57 -15.96 15.72
N TYR A 129 2.95 -16.69 14.67
CA TYR A 129 3.47 -16.08 13.43
C TYR A 129 2.47 -15.09 12.82
N ASN A 130 1.23 -15.51 12.61
CA ASN A 130 0.20 -14.68 11.99
C ASN A 130 -0.08 -13.41 12.82
N LYS A 131 -0.16 -13.55 14.15
CA LYS A 131 -0.29 -12.42 15.09
C LYS A 131 0.92 -11.49 14.99
N THR A 132 2.13 -12.04 15.05
CA THR A 132 3.40 -11.29 14.96
C THR A 132 3.48 -10.50 13.67
N LYS A 133 3.26 -11.16 12.52
CA LYS A 133 3.29 -10.53 11.19
C LYS A 133 2.28 -9.38 11.12
N ARG A 134 1.02 -9.62 11.50
CA ARG A 134 -0.02 -8.59 11.43
C ARG A 134 0.27 -7.38 12.30
N MET A 135 0.89 -7.57 13.47
CA MET A 135 1.31 -6.47 14.34
C MET A 135 2.38 -5.60 13.67
N TYR A 136 3.45 -6.21 13.14
CA TYR A 136 4.51 -5.49 12.45
C TYR A 136 4.04 -4.82 11.15
N ASP A 137 3.16 -5.48 10.39
CA ASP A 137 2.58 -4.94 9.17
C ASP A 137 1.75 -3.67 9.45
N TYR A 138 0.91 -3.71 10.50
CA TYR A 138 0.14 -2.56 10.92
C TYR A 138 1.03 -1.43 11.44
N ALA A 139 2.06 -1.77 12.21
CA ALA A 139 3.04 -0.80 12.71
C ALA A 139 3.79 -0.07 11.59
N LEU A 140 4.17 -0.80 10.55
CA LEU A 140 4.81 -0.25 9.36
C LEU A 140 3.87 0.70 8.60
N LYS A 141 2.60 0.33 8.46
CA LYS A 141 1.60 1.14 7.74
C LYS A 141 1.12 2.37 8.53
N TYR A 142 1.31 2.38 9.85
CA TYR A 142 0.71 3.39 10.70
C TYR A 142 1.16 4.82 10.38
N GLN A 143 2.42 5.05 9.94
CA GLN A 143 2.86 6.40 9.54
C GLN A 143 1.99 6.97 8.41
N MET A 144 1.66 6.14 7.42
CA MET A 144 0.79 6.54 6.31
C MET A 144 -0.65 6.74 6.79
N ILE A 145 -1.13 5.87 7.69
CA ILE A 145 -2.49 5.98 8.23
C ILE A 145 -2.63 7.28 9.03
N GLU A 146 -1.69 7.55 9.94
CA GLU A 146 -1.64 8.77 10.73
C GLU A 146 -1.55 10.00 9.81
N PHE A 147 -0.70 9.96 8.78
CA PHE A 147 -0.59 11.06 7.84
C PHE A 147 -1.89 11.34 7.08
N HIS A 148 -2.49 10.33 6.44
CA HIS A 148 -3.65 10.55 5.57
C HIS A 148 -4.94 10.79 6.37
N TYR A 149 -5.19 9.99 7.38
CA TYR A 149 -6.50 9.94 8.02
C TYR A 149 -6.54 10.74 9.33
N ASP A 150 -5.44 10.80 10.09
CA ASP A 150 -5.40 11.64 11.29
C ASP A 150 -5.00 13.09 10.97
N LYS A 151 -3.82 13.30 10.39
CA LYS A 151 -3.28 14.65 10.15
C LYS A 151 -4.04 15.35 9.03
N ASN A 152 -4.24 14.68 7.90
CA ASN A 152 -4.93 15.26 6.73
C ASN A 152 -6.45 15.04 6.73
N LYS A 153 -7.01 14.35 7.72
CA LYS A 153 -8.46 14.13 7.89
C LYS A 153 -9.16 13.59 6.64
N LYS A 154 -8.47 12.78 5.82
CA LYS A 154 -9.09 12.03 4.71
C LYS A 154 -10.15 11.08 5.30
N ALA A 155 -11.28 10.92 4.61
CA ALA A 155 -12.26 9.90 5.00
C ALA A 155 -11.69 8.51 4.74
N CYS A 156 -11.99 7.58 5.64
CA CYS A 156 -11.67 6.18 5.40
C CYS A 156 -12.62 5.60 4.35
N THR A 157 -12.10 4.68 3.53
CA THR A 157 -12.97 3.71 2.87
C THR A 157 -13.40 2.64 3.88
N LYS A 158 -14.43 1.86 3.53
CA LYS A 158 -14.85 0.71 4.35
C LYS A 158 -13.71 -0.27 4.60
N ASP A 159 -12.84 -0.50 3.62
CA ASP A 159 -11.73 -1.45 3.73
C ASP A 159 -10.65 -0.95 4.70
N ILE A 160 -10.30 0.34 4.63
CA ILE A 160 -9.36 0.96 5.58
C ILE A 160 -9.93 0.94 7.00
N HIS A 161 -11.22 1.26 7.15
CA HIS A 161 -11.91 1.19 8.43
C HIS A 161 -11.84 -0.22 9.04
N ASN A 162 -12.22 -1.24 8.26
CA ASN A 162 -12.17 -2.63 8.69
C ASN A 162 -10.74 -3.06 9.03
N TYR A 163 -9.74 -2.64 8.24
CA TYR A 163 -8.33 -2.95 8.49
C TYR A 163 -7.86 -2.39 9.85
N ILE A 164 -8.16 -1.12 10.16
CA ILE A 164 -7.81 -0.48 11.44
C ILE A 164 -8.55 -1.14 12.60
N GLU A 165 -9.84 -1.41 12.46
CA GLU A 165 -10.65 -2.04 13.51
C GLU A 165 -10.14 -3.44 13.83
N ASN A 166 -9.89 -4.26 12.80
CA ASN A 166 -9.35 -5.61 12.97
C ASN A 166 -7.96 -5.60 13.61
N SER A 167 -7.11 -4.62 13.26
CA SER A 167 -5.76 -4.50 13.83
C SER A 167 -5.82 -4.06 15.30
N THR A 168 -6.74 -3.15 15.63
CA THR A 168 -7.01 -2.70 17.00
C THR A 168 -7.56 -3.82 17.86
N ASN A 169 -8.48 -4.64 17.33
CA ASN A 169 -9.03 -5.78 18.05
C ASN A 169 -7.98 -6.87 18.26
N LEU A 170 -7.13 -7.14 17.26
CA LEU A 170 -6.00 -8.05 17.40
C LEU A 170 -5.04 -7.59 18.50
N TYR A 171 -4.71 -6.30 18.55
CA TYR A 171 -3.89 -5.73 19.61
C TYR A 171 -4.50 -5.94 21.00
N LYS A 172 -5.82 -5.71 21.17
CA LYS A 172 -6.49 -5.94 22.46
C LYS A 172 -6.37 -7.41 22.90
N GLN A 173 -6.54 -8.34 21.96
CA GLN A 173 -6.36 -9.78 22.21
C GLN A 173 -4.92 -10.10 22.64
N ILE A 174 -3.92 -9.66 21.85
CA ILE A 174 -2.50 -9.90 22.15
C ILE A 174 -2.12 -9.27 23.50
N LYS A 175 -2.55 -8.03 23.78
CA LYS A 175 -2.28 -7.35 25.04
C LYS A 175 -2.78 -8.14 26.25
N GLN A 176 -3.96 -8.76 26.15
CA GLN A 176 -4.49 -9.63 27.20
C GLN A 176 -3.69 -10.93 27.29
N GLU A 177 -3.43 -11.59 26.15
CA GLU A 177 -2.65 -12.84 26.10
C GLU A 177 -1.26 -12.69 26.73
N CYS A 178 -0.57 -11.58 26.46
CA CYS A 178 0.77 -11.32 26.98
C CYS A 178 0.83 -11.02 28.49
N THR A 179 -0.31 -10.90 29.17
CA THR A 179 -0.33 -10.83 30.64
C THR A 179 -0.07 -12.19 31.29
N LEU A 180 -0.40 -13.28 30.58
CA LEU A 180 -0.21 -14.66 31.02
C LEU A 180 1.27 -15.02 30.96
N GLN A 181 1.83 -15.53 32.07
CA GLN A 181 3.27 -15.79 32.15
C GLN A 181 3.73 -16.79 31.09
N GLU A 182 2.93 -17.83 30.84
CA GLU A 182 3.24 -18.86 29.85
C GLU A 182 3.21 -18.35 28.40
N LYS A 183 2.64 -17.16 28.13
CA LYS A 183 2.60 -16.59 26.77
C LYS A 183 3.58 -15.44 26.55
N LYS A 184 4.26 -14.96 27.61
CA LYS A 184 5.17 -13.81 27.51
C LYS A 184 6.31 -13.98 26.52
N HIS A 185 6.73 -15.22 26.28
CA HIS A 185 7.82 -15.54 25.35
C HIS A 185 7.35 -15.68 23.90
N ASN A 186 6.04 -15.63 23.65
CA ASN A 186 5.49 -15.66 22.29
C ASN A 186 6.00 -14.46 21.49
N LYS A 187 6.25 -14.67 20.20
CA LYS A 187 6.78 -13.65 19.32
C LYS A 187 5.84 -12.46 19.16
N CYS A 188 4.52 -12.68 19.23
CA CYS A 188 3.55 -11.59 19.17
C CYS A 188 3.64 -10.66 20.39
N CYS A 189 4.07 -11.17 21.55
CA CYS A 189 4.32 -10.35 22.74
C CYS A 189 5.60 -9.53 22.61
N ILE A 190 6.65 -10.12 22.05
CA ILE A 190 7.88 -9.40 21.72
C ILE A 190 7.58 -8.29 20.71
N ALA A 191 6.81 -8.58 19.66
CA ALA A 191 6.38 -7.60 18.67
C ALA A 191 5.58 -6.45 19.30
N LEU A 192 4.70 -6.75 20.25
CA LEU A 192 3.96 -5.72 20.98
C LEU A 192 4.91 -4.78 21.73
N ASP A 193 5.92 -5.31 22.42
CA ASP A 193 6.88 -4.49 23.16
C ASP A 193 7.81 -3.70 22.24
N ASP A 194 8.20 -4.29 21.12
CA ASP A 194 8.96 -3.63 20.06
C ASP A 194 8.19 -2.44 19.48
N ILE A 195 6.90 -2.62 19.18
CA ILE A 195 6.05 -1.55 18.63
C ILE A 195 5.83 -0.43 19.65
N LYS A 196 5.73 -0.73 20.96
CA LYS A 196 5.60 0.31 22.00
C LYS A 196 6.82 1.22 22.10
N LYS A 197 8.01 0.74 21.73
CA LYS A 197 9.24 1.56 21.71
C LYS A 197 9.16 2.60 20.59
N VAL A 198 8.59 2.24 19.45
CA VAL A 198 8.41 3.13 18.29
C VAL A 198 7.20 4.05 18.50
N TYR A 199 6.08 3.51 18.97
CA TYR A 199 4.81 4.20 19.19
C TYR A 199 4.36 4.07 20.66
N PRO A 200 4.82 4.96 21.55
CA PRO A 200 4.51 4.88 22.97
C PRO A 200 3.05 5.23 23.29
N HIS A 201 2.62 4.91 24.51
CA HIS A 201 1.29 5.25 25.06
C HIS A 201 0.08 4.65 24.30
N ASP A 202 0.30 3.58 23.56
CA ASP A 202 -0.72 2.88 22.76
C ASP A 202 -1.41 3.79 21.73
N THR A 203 -0.74 4.87 21.27
CA THR A 203 -1.30 5.85 20.33
C THR A 203 -1.78 5.20 19.04
N LEU A 204 -0.94 4.31 18.51
CA LEU A 204 -1.18 3.56 17.29
C LEU A 204 -2.46 2.71 17.34
N TRP A 205 -2.81 2.21 18.52
CA TRP A 205 -3.96 1.33 18.74
C TRP A 205 -5.26 2.07 19.09
N LYS A 206 -5.18 3.38 19.30
CA LYS A 206 -6.34 4.24 19.63
C LYS A 206 -6.93 4.92 18.40
N PHE A 207 -6.27 4.78 17.25
CA PHE A 207 -6.74 5.40 16.02
C PHE A 207 -8.09 4.85 15.58
N THR A 208 -9.01 5.74 15.21
CA THR A 208 -10.33 5.40 14.69
C THR A 208 -10.65 6.29 13.49
N CYS A 209 -11.33 5.72 12.49
CA CYS A 209 -11.87 6.51 11.39
C CYS A 209 -13.01 7.39 11.91
N ASN A 210 -12.89 8.70 11.71
CA ASN A 210 -13.95 9.65 12.06
C ASN A 210 -15.14 9.57 11.10
N GLU A 211 -14.87 9.22 9.84
CA GLU A 211 -15.87 9.11 8.78
C GLU A 211 -15.48 7.96 7.84
N VAL A 212 -16.50 7.21 7.40
CA VAL A 212 -16.36 6.09 6.47
C VAL A 212 -17.23 6.34 5.24
N VAL A 213 -16.60 6.39 4.08
CA VAL A 213 -17.25 6.68 2.79
C VAL A 213 -17.03 5.55 1.80
N THR A 214 -17.80 5.54 0.70
CA THR A 214 -17.58 4.58 -0.39
C THR A 214 -16.30 4.92 -1.17
N PRO A 215 -15.67 3.95 -1.87
CA PRO A 215 -14.51 4.22 -2.71
C PRO A 215 -14.75 5.30 -3.77
N GLU A 216 -15.94 5.33 -4.38
CA GLU A 216 -16.31 6.34 -5.38
C GLU A 216 -16.37 7.73 -4.76
N THR A 217 -16.94 7.83 -3.55
CA THR A 217 -17.02 9.07 -2.79
C THR A 217 -15.62 9.55 -2.41
N ALA A 218 -14.75 8.66 -1.93
CA ALA A 218 -13.36 8.98 -1.62
C ALA A 218 -12.59 9.50 -2.85
N ASN A 219 -12.79 8.89 -4.02
CA ASN A 219 -12.17 9.32 -5.28
C ASN A 219 -12.65 10.71 -5.70
N VAL A 220 -13.95 10.98 -5.60
CA VAL A 220 -14.53 12.30 -5.88
C VAL A 220 -13.94 13.35 -4.95
N LEU A 221 -13.86 13.07 -3.65
CA LEU A 221 -13.29 13.98 -2.65
C LEU A 221 -11.81 14.28 -2.90
N GLU A 222 -11.03 13.28 -3.34
CA GLU A 222 -9.64 13.46 -3.70
C GLU A 222 -9.47 14.31 -4.96
N LYS A 223 -10.34 14.12 -5.96
CA LYS A 223 -10.35 14.99 -7.15
C LYS A 223 -10.69 16.42 -6.79
N ILE A 224 -11.71 16.62 -5.93
CA ILE A 224 -12.10 17.93 -5.43
C ILE A 224 -10.92 18.59 -4.69
N SER A 225 -10.23 17.86 -3.82
CA SER A 225 -9.09 18.41 -3.06
C SER A 225 -7.87 18.73 -3.92
N LYS A 226 -7.65 18.03 -5.05
CA LYS A 226 -6.61 18.37 -6.03
C LYS A 226 -6.96 19.59 -6.88
N LEU A 227 -8.24 19.76 -7.21
CA LEU A 227 -8.74 20.88 -8.03
C LEU A 227 -8.81 22.20 -7.24
N CYS A 228 -8.90 22.11 -5.93
CA CYS A 228 -9.14 23.25 -5.06
C CYS A 228 -7.92 23.55 -4.18
N ALA A 229 -7.34 24.74 -4.36
CA ALA A 229 -6.25 25.20 -3.52
C ALA A 229 -6.77 25.51 -2.10
N PRO A 230 -5.94 25.31 -1.05
CA PRO A 230 -6.36 25.46 0.35
C PRO A 230 -6.89 26.86 0.71
N GLU A 231 -6.63 27.87 -0.12
CA GLU A 231 -7.05 29.27 0.09
C GLU A 231 -8.29 29.69 -0.73
N THR A 232 -8.89 28.79 -1.50
CA THR A 232 -10.08 29.15 -2.29
C THR A 232 -11.37 29.00 -1.48
N ASN A 233 -12.23 30.03 -1.51
CA ASN A 233 -13.63 29.94 -1.05
C ASN A 233 -14.27 28.70 -1.72
N ILE A 234 -14.98 27.88 -0.93
CA ILE A 234 -15.69 26.68 -1.38
C ILE A 234 -16.56 26.98 -2.61
N GLU A 235 -17.18 28.16 -2.68
CA GLU A 235 -17.98 28.58 -3.83
C GLU A 235 -17.14 28.71 -5.11
N ALA A 236 -15.91 29.24 -5.01
CA ALA A 236 -14.98 29.34 -6.14
C ALA A 236 -14.42 27.96 -6.57
N CYS A 237 -14.27 27.04 -5.61
CA CYS A 237 -13.90 25.65 -5.86
C CYS A 237 -15.02 24.90 -6.61
N ILE A 238 -16.27 25.01 -6.13
CA ILE A 238 -17.45 24.42 -6.76
C ILE A 238 -17.65 24.99 -8.17
N ALA A 239 -17.45 26.30 -8.36
CA ALA A 239 -17.52 26.93 -9.68
C ALA A 239 -16.48 26.37 -10.67
N LYS A 240 -15.23 26.13 -10.24
CA LYS A 240 -14.18 25.51 -11.08
C LYS A 240 -14.50 24.06 -11.47
N ILE A 241 -15.09 23.30 -10.54
CA ILE A 241 -15.52 21.92 -10.82
C ILE A 241 -16.63 21.91 -11.86
N ASN A 242 -17.63 22.80 -11.70
CA ASN A 242 -18.72 22.93 -12.65
C ASN A 242 -18.23 23.39 -14.03
N ASP A 243 -17.30 24.34 -14.12
CA ASP A 243 -16.74 24.81 -15.40
C ASP A 243 -16.07 23.68 -16.21
N ARG A 244 -15.27 22.82 -15.56
CA ARG A 244 -14.66 21.65 -16.23
C ARG A 244 -15.67 20.57 -16.62
N ALA A 245 -16.69 20.32 -15.78
CA ALA A 245 -17.76 19.39 -16.14
C ALA A 245 -18.53 19.90 -17.38
N THR A 246 -18.73 21.21 -17.48
CA THR A 246 -19.40 21.86 -18.62
C THR A 246 -18.56 21.73 -19.91
N GLN A 247 -17.23 21.88 -19.84
CA GLN A 247 -16.32 21.68 -20.98
C GLN A 247 -16.26 20.21 -21.47
N LEU A 248 -16.28 19.23 -20.56
CA LEU A 248 -16.35 17.80 -20.93
C LEU A 248 -17.67 17.47 -21.62
N THR A 249 -18.77 18.04 -21.14
CA THR A 249 -20.11 17.82 -21.70
C THR A 249 -20.28 18.54 -23.04
N SER A 250 -19.65 19.71 -23.24
CA SER A 250 -19.65 20.41 -24.55
C SER A 250 -18.80 19.69 -25.59
N LEU A 251 -17.64 19.11 -25.21
CA LEU A 251 -16.79 18.35 -26.13
C LEU A 251 -17.47 17.04 -26.57
N GLN A 252 -18.18 16.37 -25.65
CA GLN A 252 -18.93 15.16 -25.95
C GLN A 252 -20.18 15.43 -26.81
N ASN A 253 -20.80 16.59 -26.65
CA ASN A 253 -21.92 17.02 -27.50
C ASN A 253 -21.49 17.50 -28.90
N CYS A 254 -20.23 17.94 -29.09
CA CYS A 254 -19.68 18.24 -30.41
C CYS A 254 -19.18 17.00 -31.17
N MET A 255 -18.71 15.97 -30.48
CA MET A 255 -18.21 14.73 -31.13
C MET A 255 -19.33 13.80 -31.62
N LEU A 256 -20.58 13.95 -31.16
CA LEU A 256 -21.70 13.08 -31.56
C LEU A 256 -22.60 13.65 -32.67
N LYS A 257 -22.30 14.83 -33.23
CA LYS A 257 -23.06 15.41 -34.35
C LYS A 257 -22.15 15.78 -35.54
N SER A 258 -21.94 14.76 -36.39
CA SER A 258 -21.79 14.75 -37.87
C SER A 258 -20.74 15.65 -38.57
N PRO A 259 -20.12 15.19 -39.68
CA PRO A 259 -19.29 16.03 -40.52
C PRO A 259 -20.16 16.87 -41.48
N GLU A 260 -20.48 18.12 -41.10
CA GLU A 260 -20.52 19.31 -41.98
C GLU A 260 -21.12 20.55 -41.24
N PRO A 261 -20.81 21.78 -41.67
CA PRO A 261 -20.86 22.96 -40.83
C PRO A 261 -22.19 23.70 -40.97
N GLU A 262 -23.10 23.54 -40.01
CA GLU A 262 -24.19 24.50 -39.84
C GLU A 262 -24.33 24.97 -38.39
N SER A 263 -24.42 26.29 -38.28
CA SER A 263 -24.38 27.11 -37.08
C SER A 263 -25.34 26.65 -35.98
N CYS A 264 -24.83 26.59 -34.74
CA CYS A 264 -25.64 26.43 -33.54
C CYS A 264 -26.55 27.65 -33.36
N SER A 265 -27.86 27.53 -33.64
CA SER A 265 -28.86 28.52 -33.21
C SER A 265 -29.75 27.97 -32.10
N SER A 266 -29.95 28.82 -31.08
CA SER A 266 -30.63 28.54 -29.82
C SER A 266 -32.16 28.62 -29.98
N GLY A 267 -32.85 27.50 -29.74
CA GLY A 267 -34.31 27.43 -29.68
C GLY A 267 -34.83 27.62 -28.24
N SER A 268 -35.10 28.86 -27.87
CA SER A 268 -35.39 29.38 -26.51
C SER A 268 -36.64 28.86 -25.78
N HIS A 269 -37.42 27.90 -26.29
CA HIS A 269 -38.71 27.52 -25.65
C HIS A 269 -38.89 26.06 -25.24
N LYS A 270 -37.88 25.19 -25.46
CA LYS A 270 -37.89 23.81 -24.92
C LYS A 270 -37.03 23.62 -23.66
N ALA A 271 -36.31 24.65 -23.24
CA ALA A 271 -35.40 24.61 -22.09
C ALA A 271 -36.12 24.58 -20.72
N MET A 272 -37.35 25.12 -20.62
CA MET A 272 -38.05 25.22 -19.34
C MET A 272 -38.63 23.88 -18.82
N ALA A 273 -38.98 22.94 -19.69
CA ALA A 273 -39.50 21.63 -19.27
C ALA A 273 -38.40 20.69 -18.75
N ILE A 274 -37.15 20.95 -19.15
CA ILE A 274 -35.98 20.17 -18.77
C ILE A 274 -35.33 20.77 -17.51
N ALA A 275 -35.32 22.10 -17.36
CA ALA A 275 -34.64 22.78 -16.24
C ALA A 275 -35.34 22.64 -14.87
N PHE A 276 -36.67 22.48 -14.83
CA PHE A 276 -37.43 22.48 -13.57
C PHE A 276 -37.15 21.25 -12.67
N PRO A 277 -37.03 20.02 -13.21
CA PRO A 277 -36.56 18.86 -12.43
C PRO A 277 -35.14 19.03 -11.89
N PHE A 278 -34.22 19.63 -12.66
CA PHE A 278 -32.83 19.84 -12.23
C PHE A 278 -32.72 20.85 -11.09
N LEU A 279 -33.53 21.92 -11.08
CA LEU A 279 -33.57 22.85 -9.97
C LEU A 279 -34.07 22.18 -8.68
N GLY A 280 -35.07 21.31 -8.79
CA GLY A 280 -35.54 20.50 -7.65
C GLY A 280 -34.43 19.60 -7.11
N ILE A 281 -33.74 18.85 -7.99
CA ILE A 281 -32.62 17.98 -7.60
C ILE A 281 -31.49 18.78 -6.95
N VAL A 282 -31.10 19.93 -7.51
CA VAL A 282 -30.07 20.81 -6.94
C VAL A 282 -30.51 21.35 -5.57
N PHE A 283 -31.79 21.69 -5.39
CA PHE A 283 -32.32 22.16 -4.11
C PHE A 283 -32.30 21.06 -3.04
N PHE A 284 -32.67 19.83 -3.40
CA PHE A 284 -32.56 18.68 -2.49
C PHE A 284 -31.09 18.37 -2.16
N LEU A 285 -30.19 18.38 -3.15
CA LEU A 285 -28.75 18.21 -2.91
C LEU A 285 -28.19 19.31 -2.01
N PHE A 286 -28.65 20.56 -2.13
CA PHE A 286 -28.25 21.68 -1.28
C PHE A 286 -28.75 21.52 0.16
N ILE A 287 -29.99 21.04 0.34
CA ILE A 287 -30.54 20.70 1.67
C ILE A 287 -29.75 19.54 2.27
N PHE A 288 -29.52 18.45 1.54
CA PHE A 288 -28.71 17.34 2.02
C PHE A 288 -27.26 17.76 2.31
N TYR A 289 -26.68 18.67 1.53
CA TYR A 289 -25.37 19.27 1.82
C TYR A 289 -25.38 20.10 3.10
N LYS A 290 -26.45 20.87 3.37
CA LYS A 290 -26.57 21.74 4.56
C LYS A 290 -26.93 20.98 5.84
N PHE A 291 -27.62 19.84 5.74
CA PHE A 291 -28.06 19.02 6.88
C PHE A 291 -27.26 17.73 7.07
N SER A 292 -26.32 17.41 6.18
CA SER A 292 -25.35 16.33 6.36
C SER A 292 -24.04 16.89 6.96
N PRO A 293 -23.36 16.14 7.85
CA PRO A 293 -22.06 16.55 8.42
C PRO A 293 -20.96 16.78 7.36
N ILE A 294 -21.21 16.36 6.12
CA ILE A 294 -20.28 16.41 4.98
C ILE A 294 -19.87 17.85 4.62
N GLY A 295 -20.75 18.84 4.78
CA GLY A 295 -20.47 20.23 4.37
C GLY A 295 -19.37 20.92 5.18
N SER A 296 -19.45 20.83 6.51
CA SER A 296 -18.42 21.35 7.43
C SER A 296 -17.12 20.56 7.33
N TRP A 297 -17.23 19.27 7.02
CA TRP A 297 -16.09 18.39 6.83
C TRP A 297 -15.30 18.69 5.55
N LEU A 298 -15.97 18.88 4.41
CA LEU A 298 -15.36 19.34 3.16
C LEU A 298 -14.54 20.63 3.37
N HIS A 299 -15.09 21.56 4.14
CA HIS A 299 -14.38 22.79 4.49
C HIS A 299 -13.10 22.53 5.30
N SER A 300 -13.15 21.61 6.27
CA SER A 300 -12.02 21.23 7.12
C SER A 300 -10.91 20.51 6.35
N ILE A 301 -11.23 19.71 5.33
CA ILE A 301 -10.23 19.03 4.49
C ILE A 301 -9.45 20.06 3.68
N LEU A 302 -10.15 21.02 3.06
CA LEU A 302 -9.54 22.01 2.17
C LEU A 302 -8.57 22.94 2.92
N LEU A 303 -8.89 23.34 4.15
CA LEU A 303 -8.10 24.32 4.90
C LEU A 303 -6.82 23.79 5.59
N ARG A 304 -6.66 22.47 5.79
CA ARG A 304 -5.67 21.92 6.75
C ARG A 304 -4.31 21.48 6.18
N ARG A 305 -4.03 21.67 4.88
CA ARG A 305 -2.86 21.09 4.19
C ARG A 305 -1.48 21.70 4.54
N LYS A 306 -1.26 22.30 5.71
CA LYS A 306 -0.01 23.01 6.06
C LYS A 306 0.75 22.33 7.20
N ILE A 307 1.28 21.11 7.01
CA ILE A 307 2.28 20.50 7.91
C ILE A 307 3.30 19.65 7.10
N ASN A 308 4.58 19.76 7.48
CA ASN A 308 5.83 19.31 6.84
C ASN A 308 5.77 17.97 6.07
N LYS A 309 6.21 18.02 4.80
CA LYS A 309 5.95 17.05 3.73
C LYS A 309 7.21 16.38 3.16
N ILE A 310 8.34 16.34 3.88
CA ILE A 310 9.63 16.10 3.19
C ILE A 310 10.02 14.61 3.09
N ASN A 311 9.67 13.73 4.05
CA ASN A 311 10.07 12.31 3.97
C ASN A 311 8.96 11.36 3.49
N ILE A 312 7.69 11.64 3.81
CA ILE A 312 6.55 10.76 3.43
C ILE A 312 6.25 10.86 1.92
N ASP A 313 6.59 11.99 1.30
CA ASP A 313 6.31 12.27 -0.11
C ASP A 313 7.26 11.52 -1.06
N GLU A 314 8.55 11.37 -0.70
CA GLU A 314 9.51 10.56 -1.49
C GLU A 314 9.13 9.07 -1.49
N GLU A 315 8.67 8.56 -0.34
CA GLU A 315 8.22 7.18 -0.21
C GLU A 315 6.87 6.93 -0.90
N LEU A 316 5.97 7.92 -0.87
CA LEU A 316 4.72 7.93 -1.63
C LEU A 316 4.96 8.06 -3.15
N GLU A 317 5.96 8.82 -3.58
CA GLU A 317 6.38 8.91 -4.98
C GLU A 317 6.97 7.58 -5.46
N GLN A 318 7.82 6.91 -4.67
CA GLN A 318 8.27 5.55 -4.97
C GLN A 318 7.12 4.53 -4.98
N GLU A 319 6.14 4.66 -4.09
CA GLU A 319 4.93 3.82 -4.10
C GLU A 319 4.06 4.03 -5.33
N THR A 320 3.83 5.28 -5.74
CA THR A 320 3.01 5.60 -6.92
C THR A 320 3.71 5.27 -8.24
N LEU A 321 5.05 5.43 -8.31
CA LEU A 321 5.84 5.05 -9.49
C LEU A 321 5.90 3.53 -9.68
N ASP A 322 6.14 2.74 -8.62
CA ASP A 322 6.18 1.28 -8.70
C ASP A 322 4.84 0.65 -9.12
N VAL A 323 3.71 1.20 -8.64
CA VAL A 323 2.36 0.76 -9.05
C VAL A 323 2.14 0.98 -10.55
N SER A 324 2.76 2.01 -11.12
CA SER A 324 2.69 2.25 -12.56
C SER A 324 3.56 1.28 -13.38
N PHE A 325 4.58 0.65 -12.78
CA PHE A 325 5.42 -0.35 -13.44
C PHE A 325 4.81 -1.76 -13.41
N ASP A 326 4.11 -2.15 -12.33
CA ASP A 326 3.43 -3.45 -12.22
C ASP A 326 2.20 -3.59 -13.17
N HIS A 327 1.74 -2.49 -13.77
CA HIS A 327 0.64 -2.47 -14.75
C HIS A 327 1.07 -2.41 -16.23
N ILE A 328 2.36 -2.59 -16.55
CA ILE A 328 2.73 -2.81 -17.95
C ILE A 328 2.42 -4.25 -18.31
N ASP A 329 1.23 -4.38 -18.89
CA ASP A 329 0.68 -5.59 -19.47
C ASP A 329 1.73 -6.29 -20.34
N LYS A 330 1.97 -7.56 -20.02
CA LYS A 330 2.97 -8.43 -20.62
C LYS A 330 2.46 -8.96 -21.97
N ASN A 331 2.06 -8.04 -22.85
CA ASN A 331 1.64 -8.30 -24.23
C ASN A 331 2.19 -7.21 -25.15
N SER A 332 3.52 -7.13 -25.26
CA SER A 332 4.17 -6.47 -26.40
C SER A 332 5.56 -7.07 -26.65
N TYR A 333 5.60 -8.39 -26.84
CA TYR A 333 6.65 -9.01 -27.64
C TYR A 333 6.00 -9.54 -28.91
N ASN A 334 5.89 -8.67 -29.90
CA ASN A 334 5.97 -8.94 -31.35
C ASN A 334 5.35 -7.77 -32.11
N ASN A 335 6.16 -6.75 -32.38
CA ASN A 335 6.17 -6.08 -33.67
C ASN A 335 7.42 -5.20 -33.77
N GLU A 336 8.38 -5.67 -34.56
CA GLU A 336 9.40 -4.83 -35.18
C GLU A 336 8.72 -3.63 -35.85
N ARG A 337 9.00 -2.39 -35.41
CA ARG A 337 8.88 -1.19 -36.26
C ARG A 337 9.92 -0.14 -35.91
N ASN A 338 11.02 -0.20 -36.66
CA ASN A 338 11.87 0.88 -37.18
C ASN A 338 11.73 2.26 -36.54
N ILE A 339 12.75 2.67 -35.79
CA ILE A 339 13.04 4.08 -35.51
C ILE A 339 13.83 4.62 -36.70
N GLY A 340 13.19 5.48 -37.51
CA GLY A 340 13.85 6.24 -38.58
C GLY A 340 14.69 7.37 -38.01
N TYR A 341 15.98 7.39 -38.37
CA TYR A 341 16.92 8.45 -38.03
C TYR A 341 16.73 9.64 -38.99
N ILE A 342 16.54 10.86 -38.47
CA ILE A 342 16.56 12.09 -39.28
C ILE A 342 17.97 12.68 -39.20
N PRO A 343 18.76 12.71 -40.28
CA PRO A 343 20.06 13.38 -40.26
C PRO A 343 19.88 14.89 -40.40
N LEU A 344 20.59 15.63 -39.54
CA LEU A 344 20.72 17.10 -39.62
C LEU A 344 21.49 17.48 -40.88
N GLY A 345 20.82 18.20 -41.79
CA GLY A 345 21.43 18.80 -42.97
C GLY A 345 22.29 20.00 -42.63
N ASN A 346 23.53 19.98 -43.12
CA ASN A 346 24.51 21.05 -43.01
C ASN A 346 24.06 22.33 -43.73
N ARG A 347 24.32 23.48 -43.09
CA ARG A 347 24.30 24.81 -43.72
C ARG A 347 25.43 24.92 -44.75
N GLN A 348 25.10 25.41 -45.94
CA GLN A 348 25.93 26.36 -46.68
C GLN A 348 25.04 27.53 -47.10
#